data_AF-A0A7U7G8I3-F1
#
_entry.id   AF-A0A7U7G8I3-F1
#
_cell.length_a   1.000
_cell.length_b   1.000
_cell.length_c   1.000
_cell.angle_alpha   90.00
_cell.angle_beta   90.00
_cell.angle_gamma   90.00
#
_symmetry.space_group_name_H-M   'P 1'
#
loop_
_entity.id
_entity.type
_entity.pdbx_description
1 polymer ?
#
loop_
_entity_poly.entity_id
_entity_poly.type
_entity_poly.pdbx_seq_one_letter_code
_entity_poly.pdbx_strand_id
1 'polypeptide(L)'
;MLLPARWPGVRMDAVNDLSEVRDMLAERVMEWTEEWKQRGLQQGLQQGLDSERHLMVRQVRRRFGDMVAAHSAPLLAQITEPTVLEDLGEALLDCADDAAWLARLDAASS
;
A
#
# COMPACT_ATOMS: atom_id res chain seq x y z
N MET A 1 -5.73 25.14 26.00
CA MET A 1 -5.51 26.50 26.54
C MET A 1 -4.01 26.71 26.68
N LEU A 2 -3.42 27.62 25.90
CA LEU A 2 -2.18 28.39 26.15
C LEU A 2 -1.90 29.22 24.89
N LEU A 3 -2.20 30.52 24.94
CA LEU A 3 -1.91 31.50 23.88
C LEU A 3 -0.59 32.20 24.26
N PRO A 4 0.42 32.30 23.36
CA PRO A 4 1.65 33.03 23.67
C PRO A 4 1.38 34.54 23.66
N ALA A 5 1.87 35.20 24.72
CA ALA A 5 1.69 36.62 24.94
C ALA A 5 2.49 37.48 23.94
N ARG A 6 1.75 38.36 23.25
CA ARG A 6 2.06 39.78 22.95
C ARG A 6 3.52 40.13 22.63
N TRP A 7 3.81 40.32 21.33
CA TRP A 7 4.99 41.05 20.86
C TRP A 7 4.72 42.56 20.89
N PRO A 8 5.50 43.37 21.64
CA PRO A 8 5.34 44.82 21.66
C PRO A 8 6.13 45.45 20.50
N GLY A 9 5.44 46.13 19.59
CA GLY A 9 6.08 46.97 18.55
C GLY A 9 5.55 46.79 17.12
N VAL A 10 4.72 45.78 16.85
CA VAL A 10 4.14 45.59 15.51
C VAL A 10 2.90 46.47 15.38
N ARG A 11 3.01 47.55 14.61
CA ARG A 11 1.83 48.22 14.02
C ARG A 11 1.17 47.19 13.10
N MET A 12 0.06 46.63 13.56
CA MET A 12 -0.74 45.70 12.78
C MET A 12 -1.46 46.48 11.69
N ASP A 13 -0.94 46.44 10.46
CA ASP A 13 -1.78 46.52 9.27
C ASP A 13 -2.54 45.18 9.18
N ALA A 14 -3.46 44.98 10.14
CA ALA A 14 -3.98 43.70 10.61
C ALA A 14 -4.82 42.93 9.58
N VAL A 15 -5.19 43.58 8.48
CA VAL A 15 -6.14 43.03 7.50
C VAL A 15 -5.42 42.29 6.37
N ASN A 16 -4.16 42.64 6.08
CA ASN A 16 -3.38 41.96 5.04
C ASN A 16 -2.73 40.67 5.59
N ASP A 17 -2.18 40.73 6.80
CA ASP A 17 -1.46 39.64 7.47
C ASP A 17 -2.37 38.44 7.83
N LEU A 18 -3.60 38.70 8.29
CA LEU A 18 -4.56 37.64 8.61
C LEU A 18 -5.14 36.94 7.38
N SER A 19 -5.27 37.68 6.26
CA SER A 19 -5.67 37.07 4.99
C SER A 19 -4.56 36.16 4.49
N GLU A 20 -3.33 36.65 4.47
CA GLU A 20 -2.14 35.91 4.05
C GLU A 20 -1.90 34.66 4.90
N VAL A 21 -2.03 34.75 6.23
CA VAL A 21 -1.93 33.59 7.14
C VAL A 21 -3.07 32.59 6.89
N ARG A 22 -4.30 33.04 6.67
CA ARG A 22 -5.43 32.14 6.36
C ARG A 22 -5.21 31.42 5.04
N ASP A 23 -4.74 32.14 4.02
CA ASP A 23 -4.54 31.61 2.69
C ASP A 23 -3.35 30.59 2.71
N MET A 24 -2.27 30.90 3.44
CA MET A 24 -1.16 29.97 3.72
C MET A 24 -1.60 28.70 4.47
N LEU A 25 -2.49 28.82 5.46
CA LEU A 25 -3.04 27.66 6.18
C LEU A 25 -3.97 26.84 5.28
N ALA A 26 -4.76 27.48 4.43
CA ALA A 26 -5.63 26.79 3.48
C ALA A 26 -4.81 25.98 2.48
N GLU A 27 -3.75 26.57 1.91
CA GLU A 27 -2.79 25.88 1.05
C GLU A 27 -2.17 24.67 1.76
N ARG A 28 -1.68 24.85 2.98
CA ARG A 28 -1.07 23.76 3.75
C ARG A 28 -2.04 22.62 4.04
N VAL A 29 -3.30 22.92 4.38
CA VAL A 29 -4.33 21.90 4.61
C VAL A 29 -4.62 21.12 3.32
N MET A 30 -4.66 21.80 2.17
CA MET A 30 -4.85 21.14 0.88
C MET A 30 -3.68 20.21 0.54
N GLU A 31 -2.44 20.68 0.70
CA GLU A 31 -1.23 19.87 0.48
C GLU A 31 -1.23 18.61 1.35
N TRP A 32 -1.43 18.75 2.66
CA TRP A 32 -1.49 17.60 3.56
C TRP A 32 -2.64 16.66 3.20
N THR A 33 -3.81 17.17 2.85
CA THR A 33 -4.95 16.32 2.47
C THR A 33 -4.61 15.44 1.28
N GLU A 34 -3.95 16.00 0.26
CA GLU A 34 -3.53 15.25 -0.91
C GLU A 34 -2.42 14.25 -0.58
N GLU A 35 -1.40 14.64 0.20
CA GLU A 35 -0.35 13.73 0.66
C GLU A 35 -0.90 12.53 1.44
N TRP A 36 -1.80 12.76 2.39
CA TRP A 36 -2.39 11.69 3.20
C TRP A 36 -3.29 10.78 2.37
N LYS A 37 -4.02 11.35 1.40
CA LYS A 37 -4.84 10.56 0.47
C LYS A 37 -3.98 9.65 -0.41
N GLN A 38 -2.87 10.18 -0.96
CA GLN A 38 -1.94 9.39 -1.77
C GLN A 38 -1.26 8.30 -0.95
N ARG A 39 -0.78 8.61 0.26
CA ARG A 39 -0.22 7.61 1.18
C ARG A 39 -1.24 6.54 1.56
N GLY A 40 -2.47 6.93 1.84
CA GLY A 40 -3.56 6.00 2.16
C GLY A 40 -3.86 5.06 1.00
N LEU A 41 -3.89 5.56 -0.24
CA LEU A 41 -4.07 4.74 -1.43
C LEU A 41 -2.91 3.75 -1.62
N GLN A 42 -1.66 4.22 -1.48
CA GLN A 42 -0.48 3.36 -1.61
C GLN A 42 -0.46 2.27 -0.54
N GLN A 43 -0.78 2.62 0.71
CA GLN A 43 -0.91 1.64 1.80
C GLN A 43 -2.01 0.63 1.52
N GLY A 44 -3.17 1.07 1.02
CA GLY A 44 -4.29 0.20 0.65
C GLY A 44 -3.92 -0.79 -0.45
N LEU A 45 -3.18 -0.33 -1.48
CA LEU A 45 -2.68 -1.20 -2.54
C LEU A 45 -1.72 -2.25 -2.00
N GLN A 46 -0.76 -1.85 -1.16
CA GLN A 46 0.20 -2.79 -0.55
C GLN A 46 -0.51 -3.82 0.34
N GLN A 47 -1.47 -3.39 1.15
CA GLN A 47 -2.28 -4.29 1.99
C GLN A 47 -3.12 -5.25 1.15
N GLY A 48 -3.62 -4.81 0.00
CA GLY A 48 -4.33 -5.64 -0.97
C GLY A 48 -3.45 -6.77 -1.50
N LEU A 49 -2.26 -6.42 -1.99
CA LEU A 49 -1.28 -7.40 -2.48
C LEU A 49 -0.86 -8.40 -1.39
N ASP A 50 -0.58 -7.91 -0.19
CA ASP A 50 -0.25 -8.78 0.94
C ASP A 50 -1.40 -9.74 1.25
N SER A 51 -2.65 -9.26 1.22
CA SER A 51 -3.84 -10.09 1.46
C SER A 51 -4.04 -11.15 0.38
N GLU A 52 -3.77 -10.82 -0.88
CA GLU A 52 -3.87 -11.72 -2.01
C GLU A 52 -2.80 -12.84 -1.95
N ARG A 53 -1.54 -12.49 -1.66
CA ARG A 53 -0.48 -13.49 -1.42
C ARG A 53 -0.85 -14.44 -0.27
N HIS A 54 -1.38 -13.92 0.83
CA HIS A 54 -1.83 -14.75 1.95
C HIS A 54 -2.98 -15.68 1.55
N LEU A 55 -3.94 -15.20 0.76
CA LEU A 55 -5.02 -16.03 0.24
C LEU A 55 -4.45 -17.15 -0.64
N MET A 56 -3.57 -16.84 -1.58
CA MET A 56 -2.92 -17.83 -2.44
C MET A 56 -2.15 -18.88 -1.66
N VAL A 57 -1.37 -18.51 -0.65
CA VAL A 57 -0.67 -19.48 0.22
C VAL A 57 -1.66 -20.45 0.88
N ARG A 58 -2.83 -19.98 1.32
CA ARG A 58 -3.89 -20.87 1.84
C ARG A 58 -4.47 -21.79 0.77
N GLN A 59 -4.62 -21.31 -0.47
CA GLN A 59 -5.12 -22.14 -1.58
C GLN A 59 -4.10 -23.20 -1.99
N VAL A 60 -2.83 -22.84 -2.12
CA VAL A 60 -1.71 -23.77 -2.34
C VAL A 60 -1.70 -24.84 -1.24
N ARG A 61 -1.83 -24.43 0.03
CA ARG A 61 -1.91 -25.39 1.14
C ARG A 61 -3.06 -26.37 1.00
N ARG A 62 -4.25 -25.89 0.63
CA ARG A 62 -5.45 -26.73 0.47
C ARG A 62 -5.33 -27.70 -0.69
N ARG A 63 -4.67 -27.30 -1.79
CA ARG A 63 -4.58 -28.08 -3.02
C ARG A 63 -3.39 -29.03 -3.03
N PHE A 64 -2.24 -28.57 -2.55
CA PHE A 64 -0.94 -29.22 -2.70
C PHE A 64 -0.24 -29.53 -1.36
N GLY A 65 -0.81 -29.10 -0.24
CA GLY A 65 -0.30 -29.40 1.10
C GLY A 65 0.67 -28.38 1.68
N ASP A 66 1.02 -28.59 2.95
CA ASP A 66 1.78 -27.62 3.75
C ASP A 66 3.20 -27.36 3.23
N MET A 67 3.87 -28.38 2.72
CA MET A 67 5.25 -28.28 2.23
C MET A 67 5.33 -27.34 1.02
N VAL A 68 4.44 -27.52 0.05
CA VAL A 68 4.37 -26.69 -1.16
C VAL A 68 4.00 -25.26 -0.79
N ALA A 69 3.04 -25.07 0.13
CA ALA A 69 2.67 -23.74 0.61
C ALA A 69 3.82 -23.00 1.31
N ALA A 70 4.59 -23.70 2.14
CA ALA A 70 5.76 -23.13 2.81
C ALA A 70 6.84 -22.71 1.81
N HIS A 71 7.03 -23.49 0.74
CA HIS A 71 7.95 -23.14 -0.34
C HIS A 71 7.44 -21.95 -1.20
N SER A 72 6.14 -21.91 -1.49
CA SER A 72 5.56 -20.85 -2.34
C SER A 72 5.51 -19.48 -1.65
N ALA A 73 5.35 -19.43 -0.33
CA ALA A 73 5.21 -18.18 0.41
C ALA A 73 6.33 -17.13 0.16
N PRO A 74 7.64 -17.47 0.28
CA PRO A 74 8.71 -16.51 -0.01
C PRO A 74 8.79 -16.10 -1.49
N LEU A 75 8.39 -16.96 -2.43
CA LEU A 75 8.37 -16.63 -3.86
C LEU A 75 7.23 -15.64 -4.17
N LEU A 76 6.03 -15.91 -3.67
CA LEU A 76 4.89 -14.99 -3.79
C LEU A 76 5.19 -13.62 -3.15
N ALA A 77 5.92 -13.58 -2.03
CA ALA A 77 6.32 -12.35 -1.36
C ALA A 77 7.24 -11.44 -2.21
N GLN A 78 7.96 -12.00 -3.17
CA GLN A 78 8.84 -11.24 -4.08
C GLN A 78 8.08 -10.61 -5.26
N ILE A 79 6.87 -11.07 -5.53
CA ILE A 79 6.06 -10.59 -6.65
C ILE A 79 5.37 -9.30 -6.25
N THR A 80 5.87 -8.15 -6.74
CA THR A 80 5.30 -6.83 -6.45
C THR A 80 4.28 -6.37 -7.48
N GLU A 81 4.29 -6.95 -8.69
CA GLU A 81 3.38 -6.57 -9.76
C GLU A 81 1.99 -7.21 -9.58
N PRO A 82 0.91 -6.41 -9.46
CA PRO A 82 -0.44 -6.94 -9.24
C PRO A 82 -0.90 -7.92 -10.31
N THR A 83 -0.65 -7.60 -11.59
CA THR A 83 -1.10 -8.44 -12.71
C THR A 83 -0.45 -9.83 -12.71
N VAL A 84 0.81 -9.92 -12.30
CA VAL A 84 1.50 -11.22 -12.16
C VAL A 84 0.87 -12.05 -11.05
N LEU A 85 0.44 -11.42 -9.96
CA LEU A 85 -0.21 -12.09 -8.86
C LEU A 85 -1.62 -12.58 -9.25
N GLU A 86 -2.37 -11.75 -9.97
CA GLU A 86 -3.68 -12.10 -10.56
C GLU A 86 -3.56 -13.31 -11.50
N ASP A 87 -2.63 -13.28 -12.46
CA ASP A 87 -2.37 -14.37 -13.41
C ASP A 87 -1.98 -15.67 -12.72
N LEU A 88 -1.17 -15.60 -11.65
CA LEU A 88 -0.83 -16.76 -10.84
C LEU A 88 -2.03 -17.28 -10.04
N GLY A 89 -2.88 -16.38 -9.55
CA GLY A 89 -4.11 -16.72 -8.84
C GLY A 89 -5.07 -17.53 -9.72
N GLU A 90 -5.25 -17.11 -10.97
CA GLU A 90 -6.03 -17.87 -11.96
C GLU A 90 -5.36 -19.21 -12.29
N ALA A 91 -4.07 -19.19 -12.64
CA ALA A 91 -3.35 -20.39 -13.03
C ALA A 91 -3.28 -21.45 -11.92
N LEU A 92 -3.22 -21.03 -10.64
CA LEU A 92 -3.26 -21.91 -9.48
C LEU A 92 -4.52 -22.80 -9.47
N LEU A 93 -5.64 -22.31 -10.00
CA LEU A 93 -6.88 -23.07 -10.10
C LEU A 93 -6.84 -24.13 -11.21
N ASP A 94 -5.99 -23.95 -12.21
CA ASP A 94 -5.87 -24.84 -13.37
C ASP A 94 -4.67 -25.80 -13.29
N CYS A 95 -3.71 -25.56 -12.40
CA CYS A 95 -2.54 -26.43 -12.22
C CYS A 95 -2.93 -27.88 -11.90
N ALA A 96 -2.46 -28.83 -12.71
CA ALA A 96 -2.77 -30.26 -12.54
C ALA A 96 -2.20 -30.83 -11.22
N ASP A 97 -0.99 -30.42 -10.86
CA ASP A 97 -0.25 -30.88 -9.68
C ASP A 97 0.65 -29.77 -9.10
N ASP A 98 1.34 -30.12 -8.02
CA ASP A 98 2.27 -29.24 -7.31
C ASP A 98 3.50 -28.88 -8.14
N ALA A 99 4.02 -29.81 -8.94
CA ALA A 99 5.15 -29.57 -9.82
C ALA A 99 4.85 -28.50 -10.89
N ALA A 100 3.67 -28.56 -11.51
CA ALA A 100 3.21 -27.57 -12.48
C ALA A 100 3.04 -26.18 -11.83
N TRP A 101 2.54 -26.14 -10.60
CA TRP A 101 2.44 -24.90 -9.82
C TRP A 101 3.81 -24.29 -9.52
N LEU A 102 4.74 -25.08 -8.97
CA LEU A 102 6.07 -24.60 -8.59
C LEU A 102 6.86 -24.10 -9.80
N ALA A 103 6.82 -24.82 -10.93
CA ALA A 103 7.49 -24.38 -12.15
C ALA A 103 6.98 -23.03 -12.67
N ARG A 104 5.67 -22.78 -12.54
CA ARG A 104 5.06 -21.51 -12.96
C ARG A 104 5.38 -20.38 -11.98
N LEU A 105 5.38 -20.68 -10.69
CA LEU A 105 5.76 -19.72 -9.65
C LEU A 105 7.23 -19.31 -9.77
N ASP A 106 8.13 -20.27 -10.00
CA ASP A 106 9.57 -20.01 -10.20
C ASP A 106 9.79 -19.09 -11.40
N ALA A 107 9.09 -19.34 -12.52
CA ALA A 107 9.16 -18.51 -13.72
C ALA A 107 8.64 -17.08 -13.50
N ALA A 108 7.67 -16.89 -12.60
CA ALA A 108 7.10 -15.59 -12.26
C ALA A 108 7.91 -14.83 -11.20
N SER A 109 8.74 -15.53 -10.41
CA SER A 109 9.62 -14.95 -9.39
C SER A 109 11.06 -14.67 -9.86
N SER A 110 11.38 -14.99 -11.12
CA SER A 110 12.69 -14.81 -11.75
C SER A 110 12.94 -13.38 -12.24
#